data_AF-A0A838UPF9-F1
#
_entry.id   AF-A0A838UPF9-F1
#
_cell.length_a   1.000
_cell.length_b   1.000
_cell.length_c   1.000
_cell.angle_alpha   90.00
_cell.angle_beta   90.00
_cell.angle_gamma   90.00
#
_symmetry.space_group_name_H-M   'P 1'
#
loop_
_entity.id
_entity.type
_entity.pdbx_description
1 polymer ?
#
loop_
_entity_poly.entity_id
_entity_poly.type
_entity_poly.pdbx_seq_one_letter_code
_entity_poly.pdbx_strand_id
1 'polypeptide(L)'
;MILPKDRDPRFITIRRGGTLTDSDHQLLALWAATCAEHVLHLFEAAQPLDSRPRQAIAQARAWVRGEIKMSQAREAGGMANAAARELSGAARHAAYAAAQAAVVAHVAAHELGAAAYAIKAARAAAPESEAENAGRRECRWQRKQLPDAIRELVIDDQRLRNAICWSVFDC
;
A
#
# COMPACT_ATOMS: atom_id res chain seq x y z
N MET A 1 7.23 8.55 -8.86
CA MET A 1 6.49 9.04 -7.68
C MET A 1 5.05 8.55 -7.83
N ILE A 2 4.47 7.84 -6.85
CA ILE A 2 3.11 7.25 -6.95
C ILE A 2 2.00 8.26 -6.59
N LEU A 3 2.37 9.38 -5.99
CA LEU A 3 1.44 10.47 -5.74
C LEU A 3 1.33 11.37 -6.98
N PRO A 4 0.10 11.73 -7.41
CA PRO A 4 -0.10 12.66 -8.50
C PRO A 4 0.36 14.07 -8.10
N LYS A 5 0.66 14.90 -9.10
CA LYS A 5 0.99 16.32 -8.89
C LYS A 5 -0.20 17.08 -8.30
N ASP A 6 -1.37 16.86 -8.89
CA ASP A 6 -2.64 17.43 -8.43
C ASP A 6 -3.28 16.48 -7.43
N ARG A 7 -3.58 16.98 -6.24
CA ARG A 7 -4.16 16.17 -5.16
C ARG A 7 -5.66 16.07 -5.34
N ASP A 8 -6.17 14.86 -5.33
CA ASP A 8 -7.60 14.60 -5.31
C ASP A 8 -8.19 14.92 -3.92
N PRO A 9 -9.14 15.86 -3.79
CA PRO A 9 -9.78 16.21 -2.52
C PRO A 9 -10.45 15.02 -1.81
N ARG A 10 -10.83 13.97 -2.55
CA ARG A 10 -11.40 12.73 -2.00
C ARG A 10 -10.41 11.91 -1.18
N PHE A 11 -9.11 12.21 -1.27
CA PHE A 11 -8.06 11.62 -0.42
C PHE A 11 -7.47 12.61 0.60
N ILE A 12 -8.16 13.74 0.82
CA ILE A 12 -7.82 14.73 1.83
C ILE A 12 -8.94 14.75 2.88
N THR A 13 -8.58 14.61 4.14
CA THR A 13 -9.56 14.60 5.24
C THR A 13 -10.33 15.92 5.33
N ILE A 14 -11.60 15.88 5.77
CA ILE A 14 -12.44 17.08 5.97
C ILE A 14 -11.71 18.16 6.80
N ARG A 15 -11.04 17.80 7.89
CA ARG A 15 -10.27 18.73 8.73
C ARG A 15 -9.07 19.41 8.04
N ARG A 16 -8.73 18.96 6.83
CA ARG A 16 -7.65 19.51 5.97
C ARG A 16 -8.19 20.10 4.66
N GLY A 17 -9.51 20.33 4.56
CA GLY A 17 -10.14 20.99 3.41
C GLY A 17 -10.49 20.06 2.24
N GLY A 18 -10.53 18.74 2.45
CA GLY A 18 -11.02 17.79 1.45
C GLY A 18 -12.39 17.20 1.81
N THR A 19 -12.70 16.02 1.27
CA THR A 19 -14.00 15.35 1.46
C THR A 19 -13.90 13.99 2.15
N LEU A 20 -12.70 13.49 2.44
CA LEU A 20 -12.50 12.19 3.07
C LEU A 20 -12.90 12.23 4.56
N THR A 21 -13.74 11.29 4.98
CA THR A 21 -14.05 11.11 6.40
C THR A 21 -12.92 10.39 7.13
N ASP A 22 -12.87 10.48 8.46
CA ASP A 22 -11.83 9.78 9.24
C ASP A 22 -12.02 8.27 9.24
N SER A 23 -13.27 7.82 9.22
CA SER A 23 -13.60 6.41 9.03
C SER A 23 -13.12 5.90 7.67
N ASP A 24 -13.33 6.64 6.59
CA ASP A 24 -12.87 6.21 5.27
C ASP A 24 -11.34 6.24 5.16
N HIS A 25 -10.68 7.22 5.80
CA HIS A 25 -9.22 7.26 5.89
C HIS A 25 -8.66 6.04 6.61
N GLN A 26 -9.31 5.63 7.70
CA GLN A 26 -8.98 4.39 8.42
C GLN A 26 -9.22 3.14 7.57
N LEU A 27 -10.32 3.07 6.81
CA LEU A 27 -10.59 1.95 5.90
C LEU A 27 -9.54 1.85 4.80
N LEU A 28 -9.10 2.97 4.22
CA LEU A 28 -8.01 3.00 3.24
C LEU A 28 -6.70 2.47 3.85
N ALA A 29 -6.38 2.85 5.09
CA ALA A 29 -5.20 2.35 5.80
C ALA A 29 -5.27 0.85 6.08
N LEU A 30 -6.43 0.34 6.50
CA LEU A 30 -6.63 -1.10 6.73
C LEU A 30 -6.51 -1.91 5.45
N TRP A 31 -7.12 -1.44 4.36
CA TRP A 31 -7.03 -2.09 3.06
C TRP A 31 -5.58 -2.09 2.54
N ALA A 32 -4.88 -0.96 2.61
CA ALA A 32 -3.48 -0.85 2.22
C ALA A 32 -2.57 -1.79 3.05
N ALA A 33 -2.81 -1.90 4.35
CA ALA A 33 -2.12 -2.84 5.23
C ALA A 33 -2.39 -4.30 4.83
N THR A 34 -3.62 -4.65 4.49
CA THR A 34 -4.00 -5.99 4.01
C THR A 34 -3.31 -6.33 2.68
N CYS A 35 -3.24 -5.39 1.73
CA CYS A 35 -2.50 -5.57 0.48
C CYS A 35 -0.99 -5.80 0.72
N ALA A 36 -0.38 -5.00 1.59
CA ALA A 36 1.04 -5.14 1.92
C ALA A 36 1.36 -6.43 2.68
N GLU A 37 0.47 -6.85 3.59
CA GLU A 37 0.62 -8.07 4.39
C GLU A 37 0.61 -9.34 3.53
N HIS A 38 -0.20 -9.38 2.47
CA HIS A 38 -0.30 -10.54 1.59
C HIS A 38 1.04 -10.91 0.94
N VAL A 39 1.86 -9.90 0.63
CA VAL A 39 3.17 -10.07 -0.01
C VAL A 39 4.34 -10.00 0.97
N LEU A 40 4.09 -9.76 2.27
CA LEU A 40 5.14 -9.58 3.28
C LEU A 40 6.11 -10.76 3.36
N HIS A 41 5.59 -11.99 3.19
CA HIS A 41 6.38 -13.21 3.21
C HIS A 41 7.55 -13.21 2.20
N LEU A 42 7.43 -12.48 1.08
CA LEU A 42 8.48 -12.33 0.07
C LEU A 42 9.68 -11.55 0.62
N PHE A 43 9.43 -10.56 1.47
CA PHE A 43 10.49 -9.86 2.17
C PHE A 43 11.11 -10.75 3.25
N GLU A 44 10.29 -11.40 4.06
CA GLU A 44 10.75 -12.19 5.21
C GLU A 44 11.54 -13.43 4.81
N ALA A 45 11.25 -14.02 3.66
CA ALA A 45 12.06 -15.09 3.10
C ALA A 45 13.49 -14.60 2.76
N ALA A 46 13.64 -13.36 2.31
CA ALA A 46 14.92 -12.77 1.93
C ALA A 46 15.68 -12.14 3.11
N GLN A 47 14.96 -11.61 4.11
CA GLN A 47 15.50 -10.89 5.27
C GLN A 47 14.78 -11.32 6.56
N PRO A 48 14.94 -12.57 7.02
CA PRO A 48 14.14 -13.13 8.11
C PRO A 48 14.35 -12.45 9.48
N LEU A 49 15.48 -11.76 9.66
CA LEU A 49 15.81 -11.05 10.90
C LEU A 49 15.42 -9.56 10.86
N ASP A 50 14.98 -9.05 9.71
CA ASP A 50 14.56 -7.66 9.57
C ASP A 50 13.05 -7.53 9.74
N SER A 51 12.63 -6.98 10.87
CA SER A 51 11.20 -6.83 11.19
C SER A 51 10.60 -5.51 10.69
N ARG A 52 11.37 -4.62 10.05
CA ARG A 52 10.91 -3.25 9.72
C ARG A 52 9.64 -3.24 8.85
N PRO A 53 9.49 -4.04 7.77
CA PRO A 53 8.23 -4.07 7.00
C PRO A 53 7.04 -4.62 7.78
N ARG A 54 7.22 -5.68 8.56
CA ARG A 54 6.16 -6.23 9.43
C ARG A 54 5.70 -5.19 10.46
N GLN A 55 6.64 -4.49 11.07
CA GLN A 55 6.35 -3.42 12.03
C GLN A 55 5.60 -2.25 11.37
N ALA A 56 5.95 -1.87 10.14
CA ALA A 56 5.25 -0.82 9.40
C ALA A 56 3.77 -1.16 9.15
N ILE A 57 3.48 -2.40 8.74
CA ILE A 57 2.10 -2.89 8.58
C ILE A 57 1.36 -2.88 9.93
N ALA A 58 1.99 -3.40 10.99
CA ALA A 58 1.41 -3.41 12.33
C ALA A 58 1.10 -1.99 12.83
N GLN A 59 2.00 -1.02 12.57
CA GLN A 59 1.81 0.38 12.95
C GLN A 59 0.73 1.07 12.14
N ALA A 60 0.54 0.73 10.86
CA ALA A 60 -0.63 1.19 10.10
C ALA A 60 -1.94 0.79 10.80
N ARG A 61 -2.03 -0.48 11.22
CA ARG A 61 -3.20 -1.00 11.96
C ARG A 61 -3.34 -0.38 13.36
N ALA A 62 -2.22 -0.15 14.07
CA ALA A 62 -2.22 0.50 15.38
C ALA A 62 -2.69 1.96 15.31
N TRP A 63 -2.31 2.69 14.25
CA TRP A 63 -2.79 4.05 14.02
C TRP A 63 -4.31 4.09 13.83
N VAL A 64 -4.87 3.14 13.07
CA VAL A 64 -6.33 3.02 12.91
C VAL A 64 -7.04 2.80 14.24
N ARG A 65 -6.44 2.02 15.16
CA ARG A 65 -6.96 1.82 16.52
C ARG A 65 -6.74 3.00 17.47
N GLY A 66 -6.07 4.07 17.03
CA GLY A 66 -5.75 5.23 17.87
C GLY A 66 -4.62 5.00 18.88
N GLU A 67 -3.86 3.90 18.75
CA GLU A 67 -2.81 3.52 19.71
C GLU A 67 -1.52 4.32 19.52
N ILE A 68 -1.27 4.82 18.30
CA ILE A 68 -0.08 5.60 17.97
C ILE A 68 -0.43 6.87 17.20
N LYS A 69 0.46 7.86 17.27
CA LYS A 69 0.37 9.09 16.50
C LYS A 69 0.69 8.82 15.02
N MET A 70 0.12 9.64 14.14
CA MET A 70 0.45 9.64 12.71
C MET A 70 1.97 9.72 12.46
N SER A 71 2.69 10.53 13.24
CA SER A 71 4.15 10.68 13.10
C SER A 71 4.91 9.37 13.33
N GLN A 72 4.46 8.52 14.25
CA GLN A 72 5.05 7.21 14.53
C GLN A 72 4.82 6.27 13.35
N ALA A 73 3.58 6.21 12.83
CA ALA A 73 3.28 5.44 11.62
C ALA A 73 4.13 5.89 10.41
N ARG A 74 4.29 7.21 10.23
CA ARG A 74 5.14 7.78 9.18
C ARG A 74 6.60 7.39 9.34
N GLU A 75 7.13 7.41 10.56
CA GLU A 75 8.50 6.97 10.87
C GLU A 75 8.71 5.49 10.53
N ALA A 76 7.78 4.62 10.91
CA ALA A 76 7.85 3.20 10.54
C ALA A 76 7.81 2.98 9.01
N GLY A 77 7.03 3.79 8.29
CA GLY A 77 7.08 3.80 6.83
C GLY A 77 8.45 4.23 6.28
N GLY A 78 9.12 5.18 6.93
CA GLY A 78 10.52 5.53 6.64
C GLY A 78 11.49 4.38 6.87
N MET A 79 11.33 3.64 7.97
CA MET A 79 12.16 2.47 8.31
C MET A 79 11.96 1.32 7.32
N ALA A 80 10.72 1.03 6.91
CA ALA A 80 10.44 0.03 5.87
C ALA A 80 11.00 0.45 4.49
N ASN A 81 10.93 1.74 4.15
CA ASN A 81 11.60 2.27 2.95
C ASN A 81 13.12 2.06 3.02
N ALA A 82 13.75 2.26 4.18
CA ALA A 82 15.17 2.02 4.36
C ALA A 82 15.53 0.53 4.19
N ALA A 83 14.67 -0.39 4.67
CA ALA A 83 14.83 -1.83 4.46
C ALA A 83 14.79 -2.24 2.99
N ALA A 84 14.03 -1.51 2.16
CA ALA A 84 13.91 -1.79 0.73
C ALA A 84 15.13 -1.35 -0.12
N ARG A 85 15.98 -0.43 0.40
CA ARG A 85 17.00 0.27 -0.40
C ARG A 85 18.00 -0.67 -1.06
N GLU A 86 18.55 -1.60 -0.28
CA GLU A 86 19.63 -2.49 -0.74
C GLU A 86 19.11 -3.77 -1.42
N LEU A 87 17.79 -4.02 -1.38
CA LEU A 87 17.19 -5.23 -1.96
C LEU A 87 16.85 -5.05 -3.43
N SER A 88 16.46 -6.11 -4.14
CA SER A 88 15.87 -6.02 -5.48
C SER A 88 14.68 -6.99 -5.60
N GLY A 89 13.96 -6.93 -6.72
CA GLY A 89 12.86 -7.85 -7.01
C GLY A 89 11.72 -7.83 -5.98
N ALA A 90 11.16 -9.02 -5.73
CA ALA A 90 9.98 -9.23 -4.90
C ALA A 90 10.11 -8.66 -3.48
N ALA A 91 11.22 -8.94 -2.80
CA ALA A 91 11.47 -8.48 -1.43
C ALA A 91 11.49 -6.94 -1.33
N ARG A 92 12.17 -6.26 -2.26
CA ARG A 92 12.18 -4.78 -2.32
C ARG A 92 10.76 -4.23 -2.48
N HIS A 93 9.98 -4.82 -3.38
CA HIS A 93 8.61 -4.35 -3.63
C HIS A 93 7.68 -4.62 -2.45
N ALA A 94 7.79 -5.75 -1.76
CA ALA A 94 7.04 -6.03 -0.54
C ALA A 94 7.37 -5.02 0.59
N ALA A 95 8.66 -4.67 0.78
CA ALA A 95 9.05 -3.63 1.74
C ALA A 95 8.50 -2.24 1.35
N TYR A 96 8.50 -1.88 0.08
CA TYR A 96 7.86 -0.65 -0.38
C TYR A 96 6.34 -0.67 -0.17
N ALA A 97 5.67 -1.81 -0.37
CA ALA A 97 4.24 -1.94 -0.09
C ALA A 97 3.93 -1.66 1.39
N ALA A 98 4.70 -2.28 2.30
CA ALA A 98 4.60 -2.06 3.74
C ALA A 98 4.87 -0.59 4.13
N ALA A 99 5.88 0.02 3.52
CA ALA A 99 6.20 1.42 3.75
C ALA A 99 5.06 2.35 3.36
N GLN A 100 4.45 2.12 2.19
CA GLN A 100 3.30 2.89 1.70
C GLN A 100 2.08 2.71 2.61
N ALA A 101 1.80 1.49 3.07
CA ALA A 101 0.70 1.20 3.98
C ALA A 101 0.81 2.02 5.29
N ALA A 102 2.01 2.10 5.87
CA ALA A 102 2.23 2.87 7.09
C ALA A 102 2.05 4.38 6.90
N VAL A 103 2.48 4.93 5.76
CA VAL A 103 2.34 6.37 5.48
C VAL A 103 0.94 6.79 5.03
N VAL A 104 -0.01 5.87 4.84
CA VAL A 104 -1.43 6.21 4.63
C VAL A 104 -1.94 7.09 5.77
N ALA A 105 -1.54 6.83 7.01
CA ALA A 105 -1.84 7.66 8.17
C ALA A 105 -1.52 9.15 7.98
N HIS A 106 -0.46 9.46 7.21
CA HIS A 106 -0.04 10.82 6.89
C HIS A 106 -0.83 11.41 5.72
N VAL A 107 -0.94 10.65 4.62
CA VAL A 107 -1.62 11.03 3.36
C VAL A 107 -2.36 9.82 2.80
N ALA A 108 -3.70 9.89 2.70
CA ALA A 108 -4.54 8.76 2.34
C ALA A 108 -4.21 8.17 0.95
N ALA A 109 -3.81 9.03 -0.01
CA ALA A 109 -3.46 8.62 -1.37
C ALA A 109 -2.27 7.65 -1.49
N HIS A 110 -1.55 7.36 -0.39
CA HIS A 110 -0.56 6.29 -0.35
C HIS A 110 -1.17 4.88 -0.43
N GLU A 111 -2.48 4.73 -0.29
CA GLU A 111 -3.19 3.46 -0.39
C GLU A 111 -2.87 2.71 -1.71
N LEU A 112 -2.92 3.40 -2.87
CA LEU A 112 -2.54 2.78 -4.15
C LEU A 112 -1.06 2.46 -4.24
N GLY A 113 -0.21 3.20 -3.50
CA GLY A 113 1.21 2.86 -3.40
C GLY A 113 1.41 1.48 -2.78
N ALA A 114 0.68 1.17 -1.71
CA ALA A 114 0.76 -0.14 -1.06
C ALA A 114 0.29 -1.25 -2.01
N ALA A 115 -0.87 -1.05 -2.64
CA ALA A 115 -1.46 -1.99 -3.58
C ALA A 115 -0.59 -2.23 -4.83
N ALA A 116 -0.11 -1.16 -5.46
CA ALA A 116 0.70 -1.23 -6.67
C ALA A 116 2.04 -1.94 -6.42
N TYR A 117 2.73 -1.61 -5.32
CA TYR A 117 3.97 -2.30 -4.98
C TYR A 117 3.72 -3.76 -4.59
N ALA A 118 2.61 -4.10 -3.93
CA ALA A 118 2.25 -5.48 -3.68
C ALA A 118 2.04 -6.27 -4.98
N ILE A 119 1.35 -5.69 -5.98
CA ILE A 119 1.23 -6.30 -7.30
C ILE A 119 2.62 -6.50 -7.94
N LYS A 120 3.50 -5.50 -7.88
CA LYS A 120 4.87 -5.65 -8.37
C LYS A 120 5.67 -6.71 -7.64
N ALA A 121 5.47 -6.89 -6.34
CA ALA A 121 6.10 -7.94 -5.57
C ALA A 121 5.64 -9.33 -6.06
N ALA A 122 4.34 -9.51 -6.28
CA ALA A 122 3.79 -10.74 -6.85
C ALA A 122 4.31 -11.03 -8.26
N ARG A 123 4.38 -10.00 -9.14
CA ARG A 123 4.97 -10.16 -10.48
C ARG A 123 6.43 -10.60 -10.42
N ALA A 124 7.22 -9.98 -9.54
CA ALA A 124 8.65 -10.25 -9.42
C ALA A 124 8.97 -11.57 -8.70
N ALA A 125 8.01 -12.17 -8.00
CA ALA A 125 8.17 -13.48 -7.35
C ALA A 125 7.87 -14.66 -8.28
N ALA A 126 7.14 -14.42 -9.37
CA ALA A 126 6.75 -15.43 -10.33
C ALA A 126 7.82 -15.61 -11.44
N PRO A 127 7.86 -16.78 -12.10
CA PRO A 127 8.57 -16.95 -13.35
C PRO A 127 8.15 -15.88 -14.39
N GLU A 128 9.07 -15.46 -15.26
CA GLU A 128 8.85 -14.37 -16.21
C GLU A 128 7.60 -14.57 -17.08
N SER A 129 7.35 -15.80 -17.54
CA SER A 129 6.18 -16.16 -18.34
C SER A 129 4.84 -16.04 -17.60
N GLU A 130 4.87 -16.06 -16.26
CA GLU A 130 3.68 -15.96 -15.40
C GLU A 130 3.54 -14.62 -14.68
N ALA A 131 4.56 -13.75 -14.76
CA ALA A 131 4.63 -12.50 -14.00
C ALA A 131 3.36 -11.66 -14.15
N GLU A 132 2.91 -11.40 -15.38
CA GLU A 132 1.69 -10.63 -15.62
C GLU A 132 0.44 -11.29 -15.03
N ASN A 133 0.31 -12.61 -15.15
CA ASN A 133 -0.84 -13.34 -14.58
C ASN A 133 -0.81 -13.30 -13.05
N ALA A 134 0.36 -13.47 -12.42
CA ALA A 134 0.53 -13.32 -10.98
C ALA A 134 0.10 -11.93 -10.51
N GLY A 135 0.48 -10.87 -11.23
CA GLY A 135 0.04 -9.51 -10.93
C GLY A 135 -1.47 -9.32 -11.05
N ARG A 136 -2.10 -9.86 -12.10
CA ARG A 136 -3.56 -9.81 -12.27
C ARG A 136 -4.30 -10.58 -11.19
N ARG A 137 -3.77 -11.74 -10.74
CA ARG A 137 -4.33 -12.50 -9.62
C ARG A 137 -4.26 -11.69 -8.32
N GLU A 138 -3.12 -11.07 -8.05
CA GLU A 138 -2.93 -10.21 -6.87
C GLU A 138 -3.91 -9.03 -6.89
N CYS A 139 -4.01 -8.31 -8.00
CA CYS A 139 -4.96 -7.20 -8.11
C CYS A 139 -6.43 -7.64 -7.90
N ARG A 140 -6.86 -8.75 -8.52
CA ARG A 140 -8.22 -9.29 -8.30
C ARG A 140 -8.44 -9.68 -6.85
N TRP A 141 -7.42 -10.22 -6.18
CA TRP A 141 -7.48 -10.53 -4.76
C TRP A 141 -7.62 -9.24 -3.93
N GLN A 142 -6.83 -8.20 -4.19
CA GLN A 142 -6.91 -6.90 -3.49
C GLN A 142 -8.29 -6.26 -3.64
N ARG A 143 -8.90 -6.30 -4.84
CA ARG A 143 -10.25 -5.80 -5.09
C ARG A 143 -11.32 -6.57 -4.31
N LYS A 144 -11.12 -7.86 -4.05
CA LYS A 144 -12.03 -8.66 -3.18
C LYS A 144 -11.91 -8.27 -1.71
N GLN A 145 -10.78 -7.71 -1.28
CA GLN A 145 -10.58 -7.22 0.09
C GLN A 145 -11.14 -5.81 0.34
N LEU A 146 -11.62 -5.10 -0.68
CA LEU A 146 -12.15 -3.75 -0.53
C LEU A 146 -13.45 -3.73 0.29
N PRO A 147 -13.51 -2.96 1.39
CA PRO A 147 -14.77 -2.63 2.04
C PRO A 147 -15.69 -1.85 1.08
N ASP A 148 -17.00 -2.12 1.12
CA ASP A 148 -17.95 -1.50 0.20
C ASP A 148 -17.97 0.04 0.30
N ALA A 149 -17.79 0.59 1.51
CA ALA A 149 -17.77 2.03 1.76
C ALA A 149 -16.69 2.79 0.97
N ILE A 150 -15.55 2.16 0.67
CA ILE A 150 -14.44 2.79 -0.07
C ILE A 150 -14.20 2.17 -1.45
N ARG A 151 -15.01 1.18 -1.84
CA ARG A 151 -14.81 0.40 -3.08
C ARG A 151 -14.79 1.29 -4.32
N GLU A 152 -15.84 2.09 -4.52
CA GLU A 152 -15.94 2.98 -5.69
C GLU A 152 -14.82 4.03 -5.73
N LEU A 153 -14.48 4.60 -4.57
CA LEU A 153 -13.38 5.56 -4.45
C LEU A 153 -12.05 4.95 -4.92
N VAL A 154 -11.70 3.76 -4.42
CA VAL A 154 -10.43 3.10 -4.77
C VAL A 154 -10.44 2.63 -6.23
N ILE A 155 -11.55 2.10 -6.76
CA ILE A 155 -11.62 1.65 -8.15
C ILE A 155 -11.49 2.84 -9.13
N ASP A 156 -12.15 3.95 -8.84
CA ASP A 156 -12.01 5.16 -9.66
C ASP A 156 -10.58 5.71 -9.59
N ASP A 157 -9.96 5.70 -8.41
CA ASP A 157 -8.59 6.16 -8.26
C ASP A 157 -7.57 5.22 -8.92
N GLN A 158 -7.78 3.90 -8.88
CA GLN A 158 -7.01 2.93 -9.67
C GLN A 158 -7.05 3.29 -11.15
N ARG A 159 -8.23 3.64 -11.69
CA ARG A 159 -8.40 4.06 -13.09
C ARG A 159 -7.65 5.36 -13.39
N LEU A 160 -7.77 6.37 -12.53
CA LEU A 160 -7.16 7.70 -12.73
C LEU A 160 -5.63 7.66 -12.60
N ARG A 161 -5.10 6.90 -11.64
CA ARG A 161 -3.66 6.85 -11.31
C ARG A 161 -2.94 5.65 -11.90
N ASN A 162 -3.59 4.81 -12.72
CA ASN A 162 -2.98 3.57 -13.21
C ASN A 162 -1.65 3.82 -13.94
N ALA A 163 -1.59 4.84 -14.79
CA ALA A 163 -0.40 5.17 -15.57
C ALA A 163 0.82 5.47 -14.68
N ILE A 164 0.65 6.21 -13.58
CA ILE A 164 1.73 6.49 -12.62
C ILE A 164 2.00 5.31 -11.66
N CYS A 165 1.10 4.32 -11.65
CA CYS A 165 1.24 3.05 -10.95
C CYS A 165 1.64 1.90 -11.91
N TRP A 166 2.28 2.20 -13.05
CA TRP A 166 2.79 1.21 -13.99
C TRP A 166 1.73 0.31 -14.63
N SER A 167 0.49 0.79 -14.75
CA SER A 167 -0.65 0.06 -15.31
C SER A 167 -0.93 -1.29 -14.61
N VAL A 168 -0.56 -1.40 -13.33
CA VAL A 168 -0.67 -2.67 -12.60
C VAL A 168 -2.10 -3.03 -12.21
N PHE A 169 -3.04 -2.08 -12.31
CA PHE A 169 -4.46 -2.28 -11.99
C PHE A 169 -5.33 -2.73 -13.18
N ASP A 170 -4.70 -3.13 -14.30
CA ASP A 170 -5.39 -3.79 -15.43
C ASP A 170 -5.57 -5.28 -15.16
N CYS A 171 -6.70 -5.61 -14.56
CA CYS A 171 -7.05 -6.92 -13.97
C CYS A 171 -8.32 -7.44 -14.63
#